data_AF-A0A2U1K924-F1
#
_entry.id   AF-A0A2U1K924-F1
#
_cell.length_a   1.000
_cell.length_b   1.000
_cell.length_c   1.000
_cell.angle_alpha   90.00
_cell.angle_beta   90.00
_cell.angle_gamma   90.00
#
_symmetry.space_group_name_H-M   'P 1'
#
loop_
_entity.id
_entity.type
_entity.pdbx_description
1 polymer ?
#
loop_
_entity_poly.entity_id
_entity_poly.type
_entity_poly.pdbx_seq_one_letter_code
_entity_poly.pdbx_strand_id
1 'polypeptide(L)'
;MVTQKANDNSFYRFICANSMYRITESILLSYHTNIVELSQEDLFTELSSIIADILATCLTNLPQVIVTKCHESVIEKRESSVNATIQLLGETSPIINILQDRELPDLDPAELPFIDKWRDYFNYPSP
;
A
#
# COMPACT_ATOMS: atom_id res chain seq x y z
N MET A 1 -2.98 18.14 -30.42
CA MET A 1 -3.53 18.40 -29.07
C MET A 1 -2.73 17.53 -28.10
N VAL A 2 -1.65 18.07 -27.54
CA VAL A 2 -0.72 17.36 -26.65
C VAL A 2 -0.46 18.27 -25.46
N THR A 3 -1.22 18.08 -24.39
CA THR A 3 -0.93 18.65 -23.05
C THR A 3 -1.70 17.84 -21.99
N GLN A 4 -1.32 16.57 -21.78
CA GLN A 4 -1.81 15.76 -20.64
C GLN A 4 -0.67 15.31 -19.70
N LYS A 5 0.61 15.46 -20.09
CA LYS A 5 1.74 14.84 -19.39
C LYS A 5 2.31 15.65 -18.20
N ALA A 6 2.02 16.95 -18.13
CA ALA A 6 2.58 17.82 -17.08
C ALA A 6 1.75 17.82 -15.78
N ASN A 7 0.44 17.54 -15.87
CA ASN A 7 -0.49 17.58 -14.75
C ASN A 7 -0.42 16.32 -13.87
N ASP A 8 0.02 15.21 -14.44
CA ASP A 8 0.15 13.94 -13.72
C ASP A 8 1.26 14.03 -12.65
N ASN A 9 2.38 14.70 -12.96
CA ASN A 9 3.50 14.81 -12.03
C ASN A 9 3.17 15.66 -10.79
N SER A 10 2.44 16.78 -10.96
CA SER A 10 1.99 17.59 -9.81
C SER A 10 1.01 16.81 -8.93
N PHE A 11 0.09 16.04 -9.53
CA PHE A 11 -0.84 15.19 -8.80
C PHE A 11 -0.14 14.10 -7.99
N TYR A 12 0.78 13.35 -8.60
CA TYR A 12 1.55 12.34 -7.88
C TYR A 12 2.41 12.94 -6.77
N ARG A 13 3.05 14.11 -7.01
CA ARG A 13 3.80 14.82 -5.97
C ARG A 13 2.91 15.24 -4.80
N PHE A 14 1.70 15.71 -5.08
CA PHE A 14 0.74 16.06 -4.04
C PHE A 14 0.33 14.84 -3.21
N ILE A 15 0.02 13.71 -3.86
CA ILE A 15 -0.28 12.45 -3.16
C ILE A 15 0.91 12.02 -2.31
N CYS A 16 2.12 11.98 -2.86
CA CYS A 16 3.32 11.59 -2.13
C CYS A 16 3.57 12.52 -0.92
N ALA A 17 3.45 13.83 -1.11
CA ALA A 17 3.63 14.79 -0.01
C ALA A 17 2.58 14.61 1.09
N ASN A 18 1.31 14.43 0.72
CA ASN A 18 0.24 14.21 1.68
C ASN A 18 0.39 12.87 2.42
N SER A 19 0.80 11.80 1.74
CA SER A 19 1.08 10.51 2.36
C SER A 19 2.26 10.61 3.33
N MET A 20 3.38 11.23 2.92
CA MET A 20 4.54 11.42 3.80
C MET A 20 4.21 12.28 5.02
N TYR A 21 3.40 13.33 4.84
CA TYR A 21 2.90 14.16 5.93
C TYR A 21 2.11 13.33 6.94
N ARG A 22 1.13 12.53 6.48
CA ARG A 22 0.31 11.69 7.35
C ARG A 22 1.10 10.60 8.06
N ILE A 23 2.06 9.97 7.39
CA ILE A 23 2.95 8.98 8.01
C ILE A 23 3.77 9.63 9.12
N THR A 24 4.36 10.80 8.83
CA THR A 24 5.16 11.54 9.82
C THR A 24 4.31 11.99 11.01
N GLU A 25 3.07 12.43 10.77
CA GLU A 25 2.12 12.77 11.83
C GLU A 25 1.78 11.55 12.71
N SER A 26 1.50 10.39 12.10
CA SER A 26 1.27 9.13 12.84
C SER A 26 2.46 8.74 13.71
N ILE A 27 3.68 8.81 13.17
CA ILE A 27 4.92 8.56 13.91
C ILE A 27 5.06 9.56 15.07
N LEU A 28 4.85 10.85 14.82
CA LEU A 28 4.95 11.87 15.85
C LEU A 28 3.95 11.63 17.01
N LEU A 29 2.72 11.23 16.67
CA LEU A 29 1.67 10.93 17.65
C LEU A 29 1.95 9.67 18.48
N SER A 30 2.49 8.61 17.88
CA SER A 30 2.82 7.37 18.61
C SER A 30 3.89 7.63 19.69
N TYR A 31 4.87 8.48 19.38
CA TYR A 31 5.97 8.81 20.29
C TYR A 31 5.66 9.94 21.29
N HIS A 32 4.61 10.74 21.08
CA HIS A 32 4.24 11.79 22.04
C HIS A 32 3.78 11.23 23.41
N THR A 33 3.50 9.92 23.48
CA THR A 33 3.09 9.23 24.72
C THR A 33 4.26 8.69 25.55
N ASN A 34 5.48 8.63 25.03
CA ASN A 34 6.67 8.17 25.76
C ASN A 34 7.88 9.04 25.41
N ILE A 35 8.38 9.81 26.39
CA ILE A 35 9.60 10.64 26.27
C ILE A 35 10.85 9.73 26.29
N VAL A 36 10.96 8.84 25.32
CA VAL A 36 12.18 8.07 25.05
C VAL A 36 12.90 8.78 23.92
N GLU A 37 14.19 9.02 24.10
CA GLU A 37 15.04 9.62 23.07
C GLU A 37 15.14 8.64 21.89
N LEU A 38 14.45 8.95 20.79
CA LEU A 38 14.43 8.09 19.61
C LEU A 38 15.72 8.19 18.84
N SER A 39 16.32 7.05 18.55
CA SER A 39 17.42 7.01 17.61
C SER A 39 16.91 7.25 16.18
N GLN A 40 17.81 7.67 15.29
CA GLN A 40 17.48 7.74 13.86
C GLN A 40 17.16 6.35 13.28
N GLU A 41 17.73 5.29 13.86
CA GLU A 41 17.48 3.91 13.43
C GLU A 41 16.06 3.47 13.79
N ASP A 42 15.56 3.82 14.97
CA ASP A 42 14.18 3.55 15.39
C ASP A 42 13.20 4.28 14.48
N LEU A 43 13.47 5.56 14.20
CA LEU A 43 12.62 6.37 13.31
C LEU A 43 12.59 5.80 11.88
N PHE A 44 13.75 5.40 11.36
CA PHE A 44 13.85 4.80 10.03
C PHE A 44 13.12 3.45 9.97
N THR A 45 13.22 2.66 11.04
CA THR A 45 12.56 1.35 11.17
C THR A 45 11.04 1.52 11.18
N GLU A 46 10.54 2.45 11.99
CA GLU A 46 9.10 2.74 12.08
C GLU A 46 8.54 3.24 10.75
N LEU A 47 9.23 4.20 10.12
CA LEU A 47 8.88 4.70 8.79
C LEU A 47 8.84 3.58 7.75
N SER A 48 9.87 2.72 7.74
CA SER A 48 9.97 1.60 6.81
C SER A 48 8.86 0.58 7.05
N SER A 49 8.51 0.31 8.31
CA SER A 49 7.42 -0.60 8.67
C SER A 49 6.08 -0.09 8.16
N ILE A 50 5.73 1.17 8.40
CA ILE A 50 4.47 1.77 7.94
C ILE A 50 4.36 1.73 6.41
N ILE A 51 5.46 2.04 5.70
CA ILE A 51 5.50 1.95 4.24
C ILE A 51 5.28 0.50 3.78
N ALA A 52 5.95 -0.46 4.44
CA ALA A 52 5.79 -1.88 4.13
C ALA A 52 4.37 -2.40 4.40
N ASP A 53 3.70 -1.95 5.48
CA ASP A 53 2.29 -2.27 5.76
C ASP A 53 1.36 -1.79 4.65
N ILE A 54 1.54 -0.55 4.20
CA ILE A 54 0.74 0.03 3.12
C ILE A 54 0.97 -0.75 1.82
N LEU A 55 2.22 -1.08 1.50
CA LEU A 55 2.54 -1.87 0.31
C LEU A 55 1.96 -3.28 0.40
N ALA A 56 2.10 -3.95 1.54
CA ALA A 56 1.56 -5.29 1.76
C ALA A 56 0.03 -5.31 1.60
N THR A 57 -0.68 -4.35 2.19
CA THR A 57 -2.14 -4.18 2.01
C THR A 57 -2.52 -3.98 0.53
N CYS A 58 -1.71 -3.22 -0.21
CA CYS A 58 -1.96 -3.02 -1.63
C CYS A 58 -1.68 -4.29 -2.43
N LEU A 59 -0.73 -5.13 -2.03
CA LEU A 59 -0.42 -6.37 -2.74
C LEU A 59 -1.44 -7.48 -2.43
N THR A 60 -1.98 -7.53 -1.21
CA THR A 60 -3.05 -8.47 -0.85
C THR A 60 -4.35 -8.21 -1.61
N ASN A 61 -4.56 -6.99 -2.11
CA ASN A 61 -5.71 -6.69 -2.96
C ASN A 61 -5.56 -7.14 -4.43
N LEU A 62 -4.34 -7.44 -4.88
CA LEU A 62 -4.05 -7.75 -6.28
C LEU A 62 -4.89 -8.93 -6.79
N PRO A 63 -5.02 -10.08 -6.10
CA PRO A 63 -5.82 -11.20 -6.59
C PRO A 63 -7.27 -10.78 -6.92
N GLN A 64 -7.90 -9.96 -6.08
CA GLN A 64 -9.27 -9.48 -6.29
C GLN A 64 -9.36 -8.53 -7.49
N VAL A 65 -8.39 -7.63 -7.65
CA VAL A 65 -8.30 -6.73 -8.81
C VAL A 65 -8.14 -7.54 -10.09
N ILE A 66 -7.24 -8.52 -10.10
CA ILE A 66 -6.96 -9.42 -11.22
C ILE A 66 -8.23 -10.18 -11.64
N VAL A 67 -8.94 -10.78 -10.68
CA VAL A 67 -10.20 -11.51 -10.92
C VAL A 67 -11.23 -10.57 -11.55
N THR A 68 -11.45 -9.41 -10.95
CA THR A 68 -12.41 -8.41 -11.45
C THR A 68 -12.09 -7.97 -12.88
N LYS A 69 -10.81 -7.75 -13.17
CA LYS A 69 -10.30 -7.36 -14.50
C LYS A 69 -10.43 -8.48 -15.53
N CYS A 70 -10.27 -9.74 -15.13
CA CYS A 70 -10.36 -10.91 -16.03
C CYS A 70 -11.81 -11.32 -16.36
N HIS A 71 -12.78 -10.94 -15.53
CA HIS A 71 -14.21 -11.20 -15.74
C HIS A 71 -14.91 -10.18 -16.66
N GLU A 72 -14.16 -9.29 -17.31
CA GLU A 72 -14.71 -8.34 -18.29
C GLU A 72 -15.41 -9.08 -19.45
N SER A 73 -16.66 -8.72 -19.72
CA SER A 73 -17.54 -9.46 -20.64
C SER A 73 -17.27 -9.17 -22.12
N VAL A 74 -16.63 -8.04 -22.42
CA VAL A 74 -16.27 -7.65 -23.77
C VAL A 74 -14.87 -8.15 -24.09
N ILE A 75 -14.74 -9.03 -25.09
CA ILE A 75 -13.48 -9.74 -25.42
C ILE A 75 -12.30 -8.78 -25.66
N GLU A 76 -12.50 -7.69 -26.41
CA GLU A 76 -11.46 -6.69 -26.67
C GLU A 76 -10.99 -5.98 -25.39
N LYS A 77 -11.95 -5.65 -24.50
CA LYS A 77 -11.63 -5.07 -23.19
C LYS A 77 -10.94 -6.09 -22.30
N ARG A 78 -11.31 -7.38 -22.41
CA ARG A 78 -10.69 -8.48 -21.67
C ARG A 78 -9.23 -8.68 -22.07
N GLU A 79 -8.89 -8.67 -23.36
CA GLU A 79 -7.48 -8.79 -23.80
C GLU A 79 -6.63 -7.63 -23.26
N SER A 80 -7.09 -6.39 -23.43
CA SER A 80 -6.39 -5.21 -22.90
C SER A 80 -6.26 -5.25 -21.37
N SER A 81 -7.33 -5.67 -20.68
CA SER A 81 -7.38 -5.81 -19.22
C SER A 81 -6.44 -6.89 -18.69
N VAL A 82 -6.38 -8.05 -19.37
CA VAL A 82 -5.45 -9.15 -19.05
C VAL A 82 -4.01 -8.72 -19.27
N ASN A 83 -3.71 -8.03 -20.39
CA ASN A 83 -2.36 -7.56 -20.65
C ASN A 83 -1.89 -6.55 -19.59
N ALA A 84 -2.74 -5.59 -19.21
CA ALA A 84 -2.45 -4.64 -18.14
C ALA A 84 -2.22 -5.34 -16.79
N THR A 85 -2.96 -6.41 -16.53
CA THR A 85 -2.83 -7.22 -15.31
C THR A 85 -1.51 -7.98 -15.26
N ILE A 86 -1.08 -8.58 -16.38
CA ILE A 86 0.22 -9.27 -16.48
C ILE A 86 1.36 -8.27 -16.26
N GLN A 87 1.26 -7.07 -16.86
CA GLN A 87 2.25 -6.01 -16.66
C GLN A 87 2.32 -5.61 -15.18
N LEU A 88 1.18 -5.36 -14.54
CA LEU A 88 1.11 -5.01 -13.12
C LEU A 88 1.74 -6.08 -12.23
N LEU A 89 1.48 -7.37 -12.53
CA LEU A 89 2.08 -8.48 -11.80
C LEU A 89 3.61 -8.52 -11.96
N GLY A 90 4.11 -8.28 -13.18
CA GLY A 90 5.54 -8.20 -13.45
C GLY A 90 6.23 -7.05 -12.71
N GLU A 91 5.60 -5.86 -12.70
CA GLU A 91 6.11 -4.67 -12.02
C GLU A 91 6.11 -4.82 -10.49
N THR A 92 5.13 -5.55 -9.94
CA THR A 92 5.00 -5.74 -8.49
C THR A 92 5.80 -6.94 -7.94
N SER A 93 6.22 -7.88 -8.79
CA SER A 93 6.95 -9.09 -8.37
C SER A 93 8.21 -8.83 -7.54
N PRO A 94 9.10 -7.86 -7.85
CA PRO A 94 10.26 -7.57 -7.00
C PRO A 94 9.87 -7.07 -5.61
N ILE A 95 8.78 -6.30 -5.51
CA ILE A 95 8.27 -5.77 -4.24
C ILE A 95 7.70 -6.90 -3.40
N ILE A 96 6.94 -7.82 -4.03
CA ILE A 96 6.43 -9.03 -3.37
C ILE A 96 7.58 -9.84 -2.78
N ASN A 97 8.67 -10.03 -3.52
CA ASN A 97 9.82 -10.80 -3.04
C ASN A 97 10.52 -10.13 -1.83
N ILE A 98 10.56 -8.80 -1.78
CA ILE A 98 11.11 -8.07 -0.63
C ILE A 98 10.23 -8.26 0.60
N LEU A 99 8.92 -8.33 0.41
CA LEU A 99 7.93 -8.41 1.49
C LEU A 99 7.51 -9.84 1.84
N GLN A 100 8.00 -10.86 1.14
CA GLN A 100 7.54 -12.24 1.26
C GLN A 100 7.71 -12.82 2.68
N ASP A 101 8.75 -12.39 3.38
CA ASP A 101 9.13 -12.88 4.71
C ASP A 101 8.49 -12.03 5.84
N ARG A 102 7.67 -11.05 5.47
CA ARG A 102 7.01 -10.15 6.41
C ARG A 102 5.76 -10.82 7.00
N GLU A 103 5.64 -10.77 8.32
CA GLU A 103 4.41 -11.18 9.00
C GLU A 103 3.28 -10.20 8.67
N LEU A 104 2.14 -10.75 8.27
CA LEU A 104 0.91 -9.99 8.06
C LEU A 104 0.13 -9.90 9.38
N PRO A 105 -0.68 -8.85 9.58
CA PRO A 105 -1.57 -8.77 10.73
C PRO A 105 -2.50 -9.99 10.76
N ASP A 106 -2.83 -10.46 11.96
CA ASP A 106 -3.72 -11.61 12.19
C ASP A 106 -5.18 -11.22 11.93
N LEU A 107 -5.48 -11.05 10.65
CA LEU A 107 -6.80 -10.72 10.11
C LEU A 107 -7.34 -11.92 9.32
N ASP A 108 -8.66 -12.01 9.20
CA ASP A 108 -9.28 -12.92 8.24
C ASP A 108 -8.68 -12.64 6.83
N PRO A 109 -8.25 -13.65 6.06
CA PRO A 109 -7.80 -13.47 4.69
C PRO A 109 -8.73 -12.63 3.81
N ALA A 110 -10.04 -12.66 4.07
CA ALA A 110 -11.02 -11.84 3.36
C ALA A 110 -10.93 -10.34 3.72
N GLU A 111 -10.34 -9.99 4.86
CA GLU A 111 -10.17 -8.62 5.37
C GLU A 111 -8.82 -8.00 4.97
N LEU A 112 -7.80 -8.83 4.71
CA LEU A 112 -6.45 -8.38 4.31
C LEU A 112 -6.40 -7.41 3.12
N PRO A 113 -7.29 -7.45 2.11
CA PRO A 113 -7.30 -6.47 1.02
C PRO A 113 -7.71 -5.04 1.43
N PHE A 114 -8.32 -4.87 2.61
CA PHE A 114 -8.97 -3.62 3.01
C PHE A 114 -8.12 -2.85 4.03
N ILE A 115 -7.58 -1.69 3.61
CA ILE A 115 -6.70 -0.87 4.44
C ILE A 115 -7.33 -0.37 5.75
N ASP A 116 -8.66 -0.21 5.78
CA ASP A 116 -9.35 0.20 7.00
C ASP A 116 -9.32 -0.92 8.05
N LYS A 117 -9.27 -2.19 7.65
CA LYS A 117 -9.12 -3.33 8.58
C LYS A 117 -7.74 -3.38 9.21
N TRP A 118 -6.71 -3.10 8.43
CA TRP A 118 -5.34 -2.93 8.94
C TRP A 118 -5.28 -1.77 9.93
N ARG A 119 -5.94 -0.65 9.61
CA ARG A 119 -6.01 0.49 10.52
C ARG A 119 -6.69 0.13 11.83
N ASP A 120 -7.82 -0.56 11.79
CA ASP A 120 -8.55 -0.95 12.99
C ASP A 120 -7.71 -1.88 13.87
N TYR A 121 -7.03 -2.86 13.26
CA TYR A 121 -6.11 -3.79 13.94
C TYR A 121 -5.02 -3.06 14.73
N PHE A 122 -4.36 -2.07 14.12
CA PHE A 122 -3.26 -1.35 14.77
C PHE A 122 -3.73 -0.31 15.79
N ASN A 123 -4.93 0.25 15.64
CA ASN A 123 -5.45 1.25 16.59
C ASN A 123 -6.22 0.63 17.78
N TYR A 124 -6.77 -0.57 17.60
CA TYR A 124 -7.53 -1.29 18.62
C TYR A 124 -7.10 -2.76 18.65
N PRO A 125 -5.89 -3.07 19.13
CA PRO A 125 -5.49 -4.46 19.30
C PRO A 125 -6.50 -5.15 20.20
N SER A 126 -7.02 -6.32 19.78
CA SER A 126 -7.87 -7.15 20.62
C SER A 126 -7.18 -7.41 21.97
N PRO A 127 -7.91 -7.41 23.10
CA PRO A 127 -7.35 -7.53 24.43
C PRO A 127 -6.62 -8.85 24.69
#